data_AF-A0A654M6U0-F1
#
_entry.id   AF-A0A654M6U0-F1
#
_cell.length_a   1.000
_cell.length_b   1.000
_cell.length_c   1.000
_cell.angle_alpha   90.00
_cell.angle_beta   90.00
_cell.angle_gamma   90.00
#
_symmetry.space_group_name_H-M   'P 1'
#
loop_
_entity.id
_entity.type
_entity.pdbx_description
1 polymer ?
#
loop_
_entity_poly.entity_id
_entity_poly.type
_entity_poly.pdbx_seq_one_letter_code
_entity_poly.pdbx_strand_id
1 'polypeptide(L)'
;MPLNHRLLIVIKRSIIITFKHNFIIVNRKNTLSILLVLGILFSTIIHSNTNISPDSTFFQNAYGHNFPPNNYASFLSSLDQFQTESNLVQSNLVNNNATLAQKHADEAVSIFYWDLLVEIVKQDKKIGDDLKLAVENLRNLTSSFSNTTSSIQGEKQKLEQSDQLVASINTNVDKVITLTEAKKQSEDSNFLNQVSMFISNIFSPKKDNNNGSIHPMRFADGVDEVLRNYGDAYSVDFDMTDMGNMGNMGNMGNMGNMGNMNKGSMAENNNSYNSSNNSNMDMNMMMDMPPSINNSDTNWNTNKSIVNMANYQSAEGMAEKLLDIFNKELKPIISQNGTSTYSTNLEGGIKQLVNSIEFKVPPTDIMMIVHTQIHPNLIKAFDLQILSST
;
A
#
# COMPACT_ATOMS: atom_id res chain seq x y z
N MET A 1 -29.63 -13.47 -15.35
CA MET A 1 -29.12 -12.23 -14.72
C MET A 1 -29.66 -12.17 -13.30
N PRO A 2 -28.83 -12.28 -12.25
CA PRO A 2 -29.36 -12.54 -10.93
C PRO A 2 -29.86 -11.24 -10.27
N LEU A 3 -30.99 -11.41 -9.58
CA LEU A 3 -31.81 -10.42 -8.86
C LEU A 3 -31.03 -9.41 -8.01
N ASN A 4 -29.81 -9.74 -7.58
CA ASN A 4 -28.97 -8.94 -6.68
C ASN A 4 -28.53 -7.61 -7.29
N HIS A 5 -28.28 -7.55 -8.61
CA HIS A 5 -27.84 -6.31 -9.24
C HIS A 5 -28.98 -5.26 -9.31
N ARG A 6 -30.22 -5.71 -9.49
CA ARG A 6 -31.40 -4.84 -9.50
C ARG A 6 -31.73 -4.33 -8.10
N LEU A 7 -31.57 -5.17 -7.07
CA LEU A 7 -31.76 -4.75 -5.67
C LEU A 7 -30.74 -3.69 -5.25
N LEU A 8 -29.46 -3.86 -5.62
CA LEU A 8 -28.41 -2.88 -5.34
C LEU A 8 -28.67 -1.53 -6.03
N ILE A 9 -29.21 -1.53 -7.25
CA ILE A 9 -29.57 -0.30 -7.97
C ILE A 9 -30.78 0.40 -7.33
N VAL A 10 -31.78 -0.36 -6.87
CA VAL A 10 -32.95 0.21 -6.18
C VAL A 10 -32.55 0.79 -4.82
N ILE A 11 -31.68 0.12 -4.06
CA ILE A 11 -31.14 0.64 -2.79
C ILE A 11 -30.32 1.91 -3.01
N LYS A 12 -29.41 1.91 -3.99
CA LYS A 12 -28.61 3.10 -4.35
C LYS A 12 -29.48 4.29 -4.77
N ARG A 13 -30.55 4.05 -5.54
CA ARG A 13 -31.48 5.10 -5.98
C ARG A 13 -32.35 5.63 -4.83
N SER A 14 -32.84 4.74 -3.95
CA SER A 14 -33.63 5.17 -2.77
C SER A 14 -32.78 6.01 -1.80
N ILE A 15 -31.52 5.63 -1.53
CA ILE A 15 -30.62 6.39 -0.66
C ILE A 15 -30.36 7.80 -1.22
N ILE A 16 -30.11 7.91 -2.52
CA ILE A 16 -29.86 9.21 -3.20
C ILE A 16 -31.11 10.10 -3.17
N ILE A 17 -32.30 9.52 -3.38
CA ILE A 17 -33.56 10.29 -3.35
C ILE A 17 -33.86 10.78 -1.93
N THR A 18 -33.66 9.94 -0.91
CA THR A 18 -33.85 10.34 0.50
C THR A 18 -32.86 11.42 0.93
N PHE A 19 -31.59 11.34 0.51
CA PHE A 19 -30.59 12.38 0.78
C PHE A 19 -30.94 13.71 0.09
N LYS A 20 -31.38 13.66 -1.17
CA LYS A 20 -31.72 14.87 -1.94
C LYS A 20 -33.01 15.53 -1.43
N HIS A 21 -33.98 14.76 -0.95
CA HIS A 21 -35.21 15.30 -0.38
C HIS A 21 -35.00 15.91 1.01
N ASN A 22 -34.13 15.30 1.85
CA ASN A 22 -33.82 15.83 3.18
C ASN A 22 -32.91 17.06 3.14
N PHE A 23 -32.00 17.17 2.16
CA PHE A 23 -31.11 18.33 2.03
C PHE A 23 -31.86 19.62 1.62
N ILE A 24 -32.95 19.50 0.85
CA ILE A 24 -33.74 20.67 0.40
C ILE A 24 -34.63 21.24 1.50
N ILE A 25 -34.96 20.47 2.55
CA ILE A 25 -35.84 20.91 3.64
C ILE A 25 -35.07 21.60 4.78
N VAL A 26 -33.74 21.47 4.84
CA VAL A 26 -32.91 22.07 5.90
C VAL A 26 -32.51 23.51 5.55
N ASN A 27 -33.52 24.35 5.33
CA ASN A 27 -33.33 25.80 5.35
C ASN A 27 -34.45 26.48 6.13
N ARG A 28 -34.53 26.20 7.45
CA ARG A 28 -35.12 27.08 8.46
C ARG A 28 -34.90 26.54 9.90
N LYS A 29 -34.00 27.20 10.62
CA LYS A 29 -33.98 27.49 12.08
C LYS A 29 -34.07 26.38 13.15
N ASN A 30 -34.02 25.08 12.87
CA ASN A 30 -34.04 24.04 13.94
C ASN A 30 -32.93 22.99 13.83
N THR A 31 -31.66 23.41 13.85
CA THR A 31 -30.49 22.51 13.75
C THR A 31 -30.26 21.66 15.00
N LEU A 32 -30.69 22.12 16.19
CA LEU A 32 -30.42 21.42 17.46
C LEU A 32 -31.33 20.21 17.69
N SER A 33 -32.60 20.30 17.31
CA SER A 33 -33.56 19.19 17.49
C SER A 33 -33.32 18.04 16.51
N ILE A 34 -32.78 18.32 15.31
CA ILE A 34 -32.47 17.32 14.28
C ILE A 34 -31.25 16.49 14.68
N LEU A 35 -30.24 17.10 15.30
CA LEU A 35 -29.03 16.42 15.77
C LEU A 35 -29.32 15.45 16.92
N LEU A 36 -30.27 15.81 17.79
CA LEU A 36 -30.71 15.00 18.92
C LEU A 36 -31.56 13.79 18.47
N VAL A 37 -32.42 13.96 17.45
CA VAL A 37 -33.18 12.85 16.86
C VAL A 37 -32.29 11.90 16.05
N LEU A 38 -31.28 12.41 15.33
CA LEU A 38 -30.29 11.57 14.64
C LEU A 38 -29.44 10.75 15.62
N GLY A 39 -29.07 11.31 16.77
CA GLY A 39 -28.34 10.58 17.82
C GLY A 39 -29.14 9.42 18.43
N ILE A 40 -30.46 9.58 18.59
CA ILE A 40 -31.36 8.54 19.14
C ILE A 40 -31.66 7.45 18.10
N LEU A 41 -31.73 7.80 16.81
CA LEU A 41 -31.89 6.82 15.74
C LEU A 41 -30.60 6.01 15.49
N PHE A 42 -29.43 6.59 15.73
CA PHE A 42 -28.16 5.86 15.65
C PHE A 42 -27.98 4.87 16.81
N SER A 43 -28.44 5.20 18.02
CA SER A 43 -28.31 4.31 19.19
C SER A 43 -29.25 3.10 19.14
N THR A 44 -30.40 3.22 18.48
CA THR A 44 -31.38 2.12 18.35
C THR A 44 -31.02 1.11 17.25
N ILE A 45 -30.21 1.50 16.26
CA ILE A 45 -29.72 0.58 15.22
C ILE A 45 -28.55 -0.29 15.71
N ILE A 46 -27.81 0.12 16.74
CA ILE A 46 -26.71 -0.68 17.31
C ILE A 46 -27.19 -1.75 18.30
N HIS A 47 -28.44 -1.69 18.79
CA HIS A 47 -28.89 -2.54 19.90
C HIS A 47 -29.69 -3.81 19.53
N SER A 48 -29.69 -4.24 18.26
CA SER A 48 -30.42 -5.45 17.87
C SER A 48 -29.72 -6.29 16.81
N ASN A 49 -28.59 -6.88 17.21
CA ASN A 49 -28.21 -8.28 16.97
C ASN A 49 -26.70 -8.44 17.15
N THR A 50 -26.29 -8.98 18.29
CA THR A 50 -25.36 -10.13 18.36
C THR A 50 -25.24 -10.53 19.84
N ASN A 51 -25.74 -11.72 20.16
CA ASN A 51 -25.28 -12.45 21.35
C ASN A 51 -23.83 -12.82 21.08
N ILE A 52 -22.90 -12.00 21.56
CA ILE A 52 -21.48 -12.31 21.59
C ILE A 52 -21.20 -12.93 22.96
N SER A 53 -20.87 -14.21 22.97
CA SER A 53 -20.24 -14.87 24.13
C SER A 53 -19.00 -14.09 24.54
N PRO A 54 -18.76 -13.87 25.84
CA PRO A 54 -17.62 -13.10 26.31
C PRO A 54 -16.39 -14.02 26.38
N ASP A 55 -15.80 -14.37 25.24
CA ASP A 55 -14.40 -14.80 25.23
C ASP A 55 -13.54 -13.59 24.90
N SER A 56 -13.19 -12.87 25.96
CA SER A 56 -12.17 -11.85 25.99
C SER A 56 -10.80 -12.47 25.75
N THR A 57 -10.47 -12.73 24.49
CA THR A 57 -9.08 -12.72 24.03
C THR A 57 -8.88 -11.44 23.25
N PHE A 58 -8.12 -10.52 23.84
CA PHE A 58 -7.65 -9.34 23.15
C PHE A 58 -6.80 -9.82 21.97
N PHE A 59 -7.37 -9.82 20.77
CA PHE A 59 -6.58 -9.93 19.54
C PHE A 59 -5.79 -8.64 19.40
N GLN A 60 -4.56 -8.66 19.90
CA GLN A 60 -3.54 -7.71 19.51
C GLN A 60 -3.10 -8.18 18.12
N ASN A 61 -3.66 -7.60 17.06
CA ASN A 61 -3.13 -7.77 15.72
C ASN A 61 -1.67 -7.32 15.77
N ALA A 62 -0.75 -8.27 15.73
CA ALA A 62 0.66 -8.02 15.54
C ALA A 62 0.82 -7.67 14.06
N TYR A 63 0.79 -6.39 13.72
CA TYR A 63 1.33 -5.97 12.44
C TYR A 63 2.83 -6.30 12.49
N GLY A 64 3.37 -7.03 11.52
CA GLY A 64 4.81 -7.32 11.47
C GLY A 64 5.65 -6.05 11.30
N HIS A 65 4.99 -4.92 11.09
CA HIS A 65 5.52 -3.59 11.24
C HIS A 65 5.32 -3.16 12.69
N ASN A 66 6.23 -3.61 13.55
CA ASN A 66 6.44 -2.95 14.82
C ASN A 66 7.07 -1.56 14.63
N PHE A 67 7.14 -0.98 13.43
CA PHE A 67 7.57 0.40 13.31
C PHE A 67 6.56 1.35 13.94
N PRO A 68 7.03 2.42 14.61
CA PRO A 68 6.15 3.47 15.05
C PRO A 68 5.43 4.11 13.86
N PRO A 69 4.12 4.37 13.97
CA PRO A 69 3.37 5.07 12.94
C PRO A 69 4.04 6.41 12.60
N ASN A 70 4.14 6.71 11.30
CA ASN A 70 4.63 8.00 10.82
C ASN A 70 3.72 8.51 9.71
N ASN A 71 2.83 9.43 10.07
CA ASN A 71 1.81 9.97 9.16
C ASN A 71 2.42 10.58 7.88
N TYR A 72 3.62 11.16 7.94
CA TYR A 72 4.30 11.69 6.76
C TYR A 72 4.82 10.56 5.85
N ALA A 73 5.38 9.51 6.44
CA ALA A 73 5.87 8.36 5.69
C ALA A 73 4.73 7.65 4.95
N SER A 74 3.61 7.42 5.64
CA SER A 74 2.44 6.77 5.05
C SER A 74 1.81 7.63 3.97
N PHE A 75 1.70 8.95 4.18
CA PHE A 75 1.24 9.87 3.14
C PHE A 75 2.13 9.85 1.88
N LEU A 76 3.46 9.86 2.05
CA LEU A 76 4.38 9.78 0.92
C LEU A 76 4.33 8.42 0.22
N SER A 77 4.12 7.33 0.97
CA SER A 77 3.92 5.99 0.39
C SER A 77 2.63 5.91 -0.44
N SER A 78 1.53 6.51 0.04
CA SER A 78 0.28 6.63 -0.73
C SER A 78 0.46 7.45 -2.01
N LEU A 79 1.33 8.48 -2.01
CA LEU A 79 1.69 9.21 -3.23
C LEU A 79 2.44 8.33 -4.23
N ASP A 80 3.33 7.46 -3.76
CA ASP A 80 4.04 6.49 -4.61
C ASP A 80 3.10 5.47 -5.22
N GLN A 81 2.16 4.95 -4.43
CA GLN A 81 1.13 4.04 -4.90
C GLN A 81 0.24 4.72 -5.94
N PHE A 82 -0.21 5.95 -5.67
CA PHE A 82 -1.02 6.72 -6.60
C PHE A 82 -0.32 6.99 -7.94
N GLN A 83 0.98 7.32 -7.93
CA GLN A 83 1.78 7.42 -9.16
C GLN A 83 1.86 6.07 -9.89
N THR A 84 2.13 4.99 -9.15
CA THR A 84 2.25 3.64 -9.71
C THR A 84 0.97 3.21 -10.42
N GLU A 85 -0.19 3.33 -9.75
CA GLU A 85 -1.49 3.04 -10.33
C GLU A 85 -1.77 3.88 -11.58
N SER A 86 -1.45 5.19 -11.53
CA SER A 86 -1.61 6.09 -12.68
C SER A 86 -0.75 5.67 -13.87
N ASN A 87 0.50 5.23 -13.64
CA ASN A 87 1.39 4.75 -14.69
C ASN A 87 0.92 3.40 -15.27
N LEU A 88 0.36 2.53 -14.43
CA LEU A 88 -0.20 1.25 -14.87
C LEU A 88 -1.42 1.40 -15.79
N VAL A 89 -2.17 2.50 -15.69
CA VAL A 89 -3.20 2.86 -16.69
C VAL A 89 -2.58 2.94 -18.08
N GLN A 90 -1.51 3.72 -18.23
CA GLN A 90 -0.86 3.93 -19.53
C GLN A 90 -0.25 2.63 -20.07
N SER A 91 0.47 1.89 -19.23
CA SER A 91 1.08 0.61 -19.61
C SER A 91 0.02 -0.37 -20.14
N ASN A 92 -1.12 -0.47 -19.47
CA ASN A 92 -2.20 -1.35 -19.91
C ASN A 92 -2.92 -0.84 -21.16
N LEU A 93 -3.09 0.48 -21.35
CA LEU A 93 -3.66 1.03 -22.58
C LEU A 93 -2.75 0.76 -23.79
N VAL A 94 -1.44 0.94 -23.66
CA VAL A 94 -0.45 0.61 -24.71
C VAL A 94 -0.50 -0.88 -25.06
N ASN A 95 -0.73 -1.74 -24.07
CA ASN A 95 -0.88 -3.19 -24.24
C ASN A 95 -2.31 -3.62 -24.65
N ASN A 96 -3.17 -2.69 -25.05
CA ASN A 96 -4.56 -2.94 -25.46
C ASN A 96 -5.43 -3.64 -24.38
N ASN A 97 -5.09 -3.47 -23.11
CA ASN A 97 -5.82 -4.02 -21.98
C ASN A 97 -6.62 -2.94 -21.25
N ALA A 98 -7.66 -2.44 -21.91
CA ALA A 98 -8.52 -1.38 -21.37
C ALA A 98 -9.22 -1.78 -20.05
N THR A 99 -9.45 -3.09 -19.83
CA THR A 99 -10.08 -3.58 -18.59
C THR A 99 -9.13 -3.44 -17.39
N LEU A 100 -7.86 -3.84 -17.52
CA LEU A 100 -6.87 -3.63 -16.46
C LEU A 100 -6.56 -2.14 -16.29
N ALA A 101 -6.42 -1.40 -17.39
CA ALA A 101 -6.25 0.05 -17.32
C ALA A 101 -7.38 0.71 -16.53
N GLN A 102 -8.64 0.29 -16.74
CA GLN A 102 -9.77 0.82 -15.98
C GLN A 102 -9.69 0.50 -14.49
N LYS A 103 -9.27 -0.72 -14.12
CA LYS A 103 -9.08 -1.09 -12.71
C LYS A 103 -8.04 -0.19 -12.03
N HIS A 104 -6.88 0.01 -12.67
CA HIS A 104 -5.84 0.89 -12.14
C HIS A 104 -6.29 2.36 -12.08
N ALA A 105 -7.09 2.82 -13.04
CA ALA A 105 -7.64 4.17 -13.00
C ALA A 105 -8.67 4.34 -11.86
N ASP A 106 -9.46 3.31 -11.57
CA ASP A 106 -10.39 3.30 -10.45
C ASP A 106 -9.64 3.28 -9.11
N GLU A 107 -8.55 2.51 -9.02
CA GLU A 107 -7.68 2.44 -7.84
C GLU A 107 -6.96 3.78 -7.58
N ALA A 108 -6.38 4.38 -8.61
CA ALA A 108 -5.76 5.71 -8.52
C ALA A 108 -6.75 6.77 -8.01
N VAL A 109 -8.01 6.74 -8.49
CA VAL A 109 -9.07 7.64 -7.97
C VAL A 109 -9.39 7.33 -6.51
N SER A 110 -9.44 6.04 -6.12
CA SER A 110 -9.69 5.61 -4.75
C SER A 110 -8.63 6.19 -3.80
N ILE A 111 -7.36 5.91 -4.05
CA ILE A 111 -6.22 6.40 -3.25
C ILE A 111 -6.24 7.93 -3.17
N PHE A 112 -6.47 8.61 -4.30
CA PHE A 112 -6.50 10.06 -4.33
C PHE A 112 -7.56 10.64 -3.38
N TYR A 113 -8.78 10.10 -3.38
CA TYR A 113 -9.87 10.64 -2.57
C TYR A 113 -9.79 10.23 -1.10
N TRP A 114 -9.35 9.00 -0.81
CA TRP A 114 -9.32 8.48 0.55
C TRP A 114 -8.08 8.90 1.32
N ASP A 115 -6.92 8.92 0.66
CA ASP A 115 -5.64 9.05 1.37
C ASP A 115 -4.97 10.40 1.12
N LEU A 116 -5.19 11.02 -0.04
CA LEU A 116 -4.36 12.14 -0.49
C LEU A 116 -5.05 13.50 -0.50
N LEU A 117 -6.29 13.58 -0.98
CA LEU A 117 -6.94 14.85 -1.36
C LEU A 117 -6.92 15.90 -0.25
N VAL A 118 -7.28 15.50 0.97
CA VAL A 118 -7.40 16.42 2.10
C VAL A 118 -6.04 17.03 2.43
N GLU A 119 -4.99 16.21 2.44
CA GLU A 119 -3.65 16.67 2.80
C GLU A 119 -3.05 17.52 1.68
N ILE A 120 -3.15 17.08 0.42
CA ILE A 120 -2.66 17.87 -0.72
C ILE A 120 -3.33 19.24 -0.79
N VAL A 121 -4.65 19.32 -0.67
CA VAL A 121 -5.37 20.60 -0.78
C VAL A 121 -5.01 21.56 0.36
N LYS A 122 -4.71 21.03 1.56
CA LYS A 122 -4.20 21.84 2.67
C LYS A 122 -2.79 22.36 2.39
N GLN A 123 -1.94 21.55 1.77
CA GLN A 123 -0.57 21.96 1.45
C GLN A 123 -0.51 22.94 0.29
N ASP A 124 -1.20 22.63 -0.81
CA ASP A 124 -1.33 23.44 -2.00
C ASP A 124 -2.66 23.10 -2.71
N LYS A 125 -3.65 23.98 -2.52
CA LYS A 125 -4.98 23.84 -3.12
C LYS A 125 -4.93 23.71 -4.63
N LYS A 126 -4.05 24.45 -5.31
CA LYS A 126 -3.97 24.42 -6.78
C LYS A 126 -3.50 23.05 -7.25
N ILE A 127 -2.46 22.51 -6.62
CA ILE A 127 -1.98 21.16 -6.93
C ILE A 127 -3.07 20.11 -6.66
N GLY A 128 -3.80 20.23 -5.55
CA GLY A 128 -4.92 19.34 -5.24
C GLY A 128 -6.04 19.37 -6.28
N ASP A 129 -6.44 20.56 -6.72
CA ASP A 129 -7.46 20.72 -7.78
C ASP A 129 -6.95 20.18 -9.14
N ASP A 130 -5.68 20.43 -9.48
CA ASP A 130 -5.05 19.96 -10.72
C ASP A 130 -4.98 18.41 -10.74
N LEU A 131 -4.59 17.78 -9.63
CA LEU A 131 -4.54 16.31 -9.50
C LEU A 131 -5.93 15.68 -9.56
N LYS A 132 -6.91 16.28 -8.87
CA LYS A 132 -8.31 15.83 -8.93
C LYS A 132 -8.82 15.80 -10.37
N LEU A 133 -8.61 16.87 -11.11
CA LEU A 133 -9.04 16.96 -12.50
C LEU A 133 -8.30 15.97 -13.39
N ALA A 134 -6.98 15.82 -13.20
CA ALA A 134 -6.16 14.91 -13.99
C ALA A 134 -6.58 13.44 -13.79
N VAL A 135 -6.75 12.98 -12.55
CA VAL A 135 -7.11 11.59 -12.26
C VAL A 135 -8.54 11.26 -12.71
N GLU A 136 -9.50 12.19 -12.55
CA GLU A 136 -10.86 12.00 -13.04
C GLU A 136 -10.90 11.91 -14.57
N ASN A 137 -10.14 12.75 -15.25
CA ASN A 137 -10.02 12.70 -16.71
C ASN A 137 -9.36 11.43 -17.19
N LEU A 138 -8.32 10.94 -16.50
CA LEU A 138 -7.64 9.68 -16.82
C LEU A 138 -8.61 8.50 -16.73
N ARG A 139 -9.39 8.42 -15.65
CA ARG A 139 -10.44 7.39 -15.49
C ARG A 139 -11.50 7.48 -16.58
N ASN A 140 -12.00 8.68 -16.86
CA ASN A 140 -13.04 8.87 -17.88
C ASN A 140 -12.52 8.51 -19.30
N LEU A 141 -11.29 8.90 -19.63
CA LEU A 141 -10.64 8.57 -20.89
C LEU A 141 -10.49 7.05 -21.05
N THR A 142 -10.03 6.37 -20.01
CA THR A 142 -9.87 4.91 -19.98
C THR A 142 -11.19 4.18 -20.17
N SER A 143 -12.26 4.64 -19.53
CA SER A 143 -13.60 4.05 -19.69
C SER A 143 -14.13 4.17 -21.12
N SER A 144 -13.70 5.21 -21.84
CA SER A 144 -14.05 5.43 -23.25
C SER A 144 -13.26 4.54 -24.21
N PHE A 145 -12.16 3.95 -23.76
CA PHE A 145 -11.29 3.10 -24.57
C PHE A 145 -11.96 1.74 -24.86
N SER A 146 -12.69 1.20 -23.88
CA SER A 146 -13.42 -0.07 -24.00
C SER A 146 -14.62 -0.04 -24.95
N ASN A 147 -15.09 1.15 -25.35
CA ASN A 147 -16.38 1.35 -26.01
C ASN A 147 -16.31 1.69 -27.50
N THR A 148 -15.13 1.69 -28.11
CA THR A 148 -14.98 2.17 -29.49
C THR A 148 -14.31 1.17 -30.42
N THR A 149 -15.02 0.84 -31.50
CA THR A 149 -14.45 0.50 -32.80
C THR A 149 -13.81 1.77 -33.39
N SER A 150 -12.70 2.24 -32.80
CA SER A 150 -12.05 3.48 -33.22
C SER A 150 -11.18 3.24 -34.45
N SER A 151 -11.09 4.22 -35.35
CA SER A 151 -10.02 4.25 -36.33
C SER A 151 -8.67 4.36 -35.61
N ILE A 152 -7.60 3.81 -36.20
CA ILE A 152 -6.23 3.81 -35.65
C ILE A 152 -5.80 5.21 -35.17
N GLN A 153 -6.25 6.27 -35.86
CA GLN A 153 -5.94 7.65 -35.51
C GLN A 153 -6.60 8.12 -34.19
N GLY A 154 -7.82 7.67 -33.89
CA GLY A 154 -8.54 8.01 -32.66
C GLY A 154 -7.95 7.33 -31.43
N GLU A 155 -7.47 6.09 -31.57
CA GLU A 155 -6.78 5.37 -30.49
C GLU A 155 -5.44 6.02 -30.15
N LYS A 156 -4.67 6.39 -31.18
CA LYS A 156 -3.39 7.09 -30.99
C LYS A 156 -3.56 8.40 -30.22
N GLN A 157 -4.58 9.19 -30.56
CA GLN A 157 -4.85 10.45 -29.85
C GLN A 157 -5.24 10.21 -28.38
N LYS A 158 -6.03 9.17 -28.09
CA LYS A 158 -6.40 8.83 -26.71
C LYS A 158 -5.18 8.37 -25.90
N LEU A 159 -4.26 7.61 -26.50
CA LEU A 159 -3.01 7.20 -25.86
C LEU A 159 -2.14 8.42 -25.53
N GLU A 160 -1.97 9.35 -26.48
CA GLU A 160 -1.21 10.59 -26.26
C GLU A 160 -1.85 11.47 -25.16
N GLN A 161 -3.17 11.54 -25.09
CA GLN A 161 -3.88 12.25 -24.02
C GLN A 161 -3.69 11.58 -22.66
N SER A 162 -3.72 10.24 -22.61
CA SER A 162 -3.45 9.48 -21.40
C SER A 162 -2.01 9.70 -20.91
N ASP A 163 -1.02 9.66 -21.81
CA ASP A 163 0.39 9.96 -21.50
C ASP A 163 0.54 11.36 -20.87
N GLN A 164 -0.14 12.37 -21.42
CA GLN A 164 -0.11 13.74 -20.91
C GLN A 164 -0.72 13.86 -19.51
N LEU A 165 -1.84 13.17 -19.27
CA LEU A 165 -2.50 13.15 -17.96
C LEU A 165 -1.62 12.49 -16.90
N VAL A 166 -1.02 11.34 -17.22
CA VAL A 166 -0.10 10.61 -16.33
C VAL A 166 1.15 11.45 -16.05
N ALA A 167 1.74 12.09 -17.06
CA ALA A 167 2.88 12.99 -16.86
C ALA A 167 2.55 14.18 -15.95
N SER A 168 1.34 14.75 -16.10
CA SER A 168 0.83 15.82 -15.23
C SER A 168 0.65 15.35 -13.78
N ILE A 169 0.08 14.15 -13.59
CA ILE A 169 -0.04 13.52 -12.27
C ILE A 169 1.32 13.35 -11.63
N ASN A 170 2.27 12.71 -12.32
CA ASN A 170 3.62 12.46 -11.80
C ASN A 170 4.31 13.78 -11.39
N THR A 171 4.28 14.78 -12.28
CA THR A 171 4.87 16.10 -12.02
C THR A 171 4.27 16.78 -10.79
N ASN A 172 2.95 16.69 -10.61
CA ASN A 172 2.28 17.33 -9.49
C ASN A 172 2.49 16.56 -8.18
N VAL A 173 2.54 15.23 -8.23
CA VAL A 173 2.91 14.41 -7.06
C VAL A 173 4.35 14.71 -6.62
N ASP A 174 5.31 14.81 -7.54
CA ASP A 174 6.70 15.13 -7.20
C ASP A 174 6.83 16.49 -6.50
N LYS A 175 6.00 17.46 -6.88
CA LYS A 175 5.90 18.75 -6.15
C LYS A 175 5.35 18.57 -4.74
N VAL A 176 4.31 17.76 -4.55
CA VAL A 176 3.77 17.47 -3.21
C VAL A 176 4.81 16.79 -2.33
N ILE A 177 5.54 15.81 -2.85
CA ILE A 177 6.64 15.13 -2.13
C ILE A 177 7.66 16.17 -1.68
N THR A 178 8.14 17.01 -2.59
CA THR A 178 9.11 18.08 -2.29
C THR A 178 8.59 19.05 -1.22
N LEU A 179 7.33 19.47 -1.32
CA LEU A 179 6.69 20.36 -0.33
C LEU A 179 6.58 19.70 1.05
N THR A 180 6.24 18.42 1.08
CA THR A 180 6.09 17.64 2.32
C THR A 180 7.43 17.46 3.02
N GLU A 181 8.48 17.13 2.28
CA GLU A 181 9.85 16.99 2.79
C GLU A 181 10.39 18.32 3.34
N ALA A 182 10.16 19.42 2.61
CA ALA A 182 10.56 20.76 3.06
C ALA A 182 9.85 21.17 4.36
N LYS A 183 8.55 20.85 4.50
CA LYS A 183 7.79 21.12 5.74
C LYS A 183 8.32 20.31 6.92
N LYS A 184 8.65 19.03 6.73
CA LYS A 184 9.21 18.19 7.80
C LYS A 184 10.58 18.68 8.29
N GLN A 185 11.39 19.26 7.41
CA GLN A 185 12.66 19.88 7.81
C GLN A 185 12.45 21.19 8.60
N SER A 186 11.30 21.84 8.46
CA SER A 186 10.99 23.13 9.09
C SER A 186 10.22 23.05 10.42
N GLU A 187 9.62 21.91 10.76
CA GLU A 187 8.77 21.76 11.95
C GLU A 187 9.23 20.67 12.91
N ASP A 188 9.77 21.13 14.04
CA ASP A 188 9.74 20.41 15.31
C ASP A 188 8.28 20.45 15.85
N SER A 189 7.50 19.39 15.58
CA SER A 189 6.47 18.84 16.49
C SER A 189 5.17 19.61 16.84
N ASN A 190 4.39 20.20 15.92
CA ASN A 190 3.04 20.67 16.32
C ASN A 190 1.88 20.53 15.32
N PHE A 191 2.09 20.48 14.01
CA PHE A 191 0.95 20.56 13.07
C PHE A 191 0.22 19.22 12.85
N LEU A 192 0.93 18.12 12.55
CA LEU A 192 0.28 16.81 12.35
C LEU A 192 -0.19 16.14 13.66
N ASN A 193 0.37 16.52 14.82
CA ASN A 193 -0.13 16.05 16.12
C ASN A 193 -1.60 16.43 16.37
N GLN A 194 -2.06 17.56 15.83
CA GLN A 194 -3.48 17.96 15.93
C GLN A 194 -4.40 17.16 15.00
N VAL A 195 -3.86 16.66 13.88
CA VAL A 195 -4.61 15.86 12.91
C VAL A 195 -4.60 14.38 13.29
N SER A 196 -3.51 13.87 13.90
CA SER A 196 -3.48 12.57 14.58
C SER A 196 -4.68 12.46 15.52
N MET A 197 -5.00 13.49 16.31
CA MET A 197 -6.19 13.50 17.17
C MET A 197 -7.55 13.41 16.43
N PHE A 198 -7.63 13.86 15.18
CA PHE A 198 -8.87 13.80 14.38
C PHE A 198 -9.05 12.43 13.70
N ILE A 199 -7.96 11.82 13.20
CA ILE A 199 -7.99 10.49 12.56
C ILE A 199 -7.97 9.37 13.61
N SER A 200 -7.26 9.54 14.74
CA SER A 200 -7.22 8.59 15.87
C SER A 200 -8.58 8.37 16.54
N ASN A 201 -9.51 9.30 16.34
CA ASN A 201 -10.88 9.19 16.84
C ASN A 201 -11.78 8.32 15.94
N ILE A 202 -11.33 7.92 14.75
CA ILE A 202 -12.08 7.09 13.79
C ILE A 202 -11.44 5.70 13.64
N PHE A 203 -10.10 5.61 13.67
CA PHE A 203 -9.36 4.35 13.69
C PHE A 203 -8.34 4.43 14.84
N SER A 204 -8.28 3.38 15.67
CA SER A 204 -7.59 3.28 16.97
C SER A 204 -6.34 4.17 17.19
N PRO A 205 -6.13 4.72 18.40
CA PRO A 205 -5.12 5.72 18.67
C PRO A 205 -3.74 5.10 18.82
N LYS A 206 -2.76 5.51 18.03
CA LYS A 206 -1.34 5.36 18.40
C LYS A 206 -0.58 6.65 18.11
N LYS A 207 0.12 7.09 19.14
CA LYS A 207 0.89 8.33 19.25
C LYS A 207 2.15 8.24 18.40
N ASP A 208 2.35 9.22 17.52
CA ASP A 208 3.57 9.39 16.72
C ASP A 208 4.79 9.46 17.67
N ASN A 209 5.79 8.59 17.44
CA ASN A 209 7.11 8.76 18.05
C ASN A 209 8.07 9.32 16.98
N ASN A 210 8.71 10.44 17.30
CA ASN A 210 9.36 11.30 16.32
C ASN A 210 10.79 10.86 15.95
N ASN A 211 11.11 9.57 16.01
CA ASN A 211 12.51 9.12 15.85
C ASN A 211 12.83 8.38 14.54
N GLY A 212 11.84 8.11 13.69
CA GLY A 212 12.06 7.49 12.37
C GLY A 212 12.38 8.52 11.29
N SER A 213 13.50 8.34 10.56
CA SER A 213 13.73 9.05 9.30
C SER A 213 12.54 8.80 8.35
N ILE A 214 12.07 9.83 7.63
CA ILE A 214 10.86 9.69 6.79
C ILE A 214 11.11 8.71 5.64
N HIS A 215 12.28 8.77 5.01
CA HIS A 215 12.53 8.00 3.80
C HIS A 215 12.57 6.48 4.06
N PRO A 216 13.27 5.97 5.09
CA PRO A 216 13.21 4.54 5.42
C PRO A 216 11.82 4.08 5.84
N MET A 217 11.05 4.94 6.51
CA MET A 217 9.69 4.58 6.94
C MET A 217 8.70 4.57 5.77
N ARG A 218 8.79 5.55 4.85
CA ARG A 218 8.05 5.58 3.59
C ARG A 218 8.34 4.33 2.77
N PHE A 219 9.62 3.94 2.72
CA PHE A 219 10.05 2.72 2.06
C PHE A 219 9.45 1.47 2.70
N ALA A 220 9.45 1.37 4.04
CA ALA A 220 8.83 0.26 4.75
C ALA A 220 7.32 0.17 4.46
N ASP A 221 6.60 1.29 4.52
CA ASP A 221 5.17 1.36 4.20
C ASP A 221 4.88 0.93 2.75
N GLY A 222 5.77 1.26 1.81
CA GLY A 222 5.65 0.84 0.42
C GLY A 222 5.94 -0.64 0.21
N VAL A 223 6.91 -1.23 0.93
CA VAL A 223 7.16 -2.69 0.91
C VAL A 223 5.93 -3.45 1.42
N ASP A 224 5.27 -2.90 2.43
CA ASP A 224 4.02 -3.40 2.96
C ASP A 224 2.90 -3.43 1.91
N GLU A 225 2.85 -2.40 1.08
CA GLU A 225 1.90 -2.33 -0.02
C GLU A 225 2.17 -3.37 -1.11
N VAL A 226 3.45 -3.69 -1.37
CA VAL A 226 3.82 -4.82 -2.23
C VAL A 226 3.29 -6.13 -1.66
N LEU A 227 3.47 -6.37 -0.36
CA LEU A 227 3.01 -7.60 0.30
C LEU A 227 1.49 -7.75 0.26
N ARG A 228 0.73 -6.68 0.58
CA ARG A 228 -0.73 -6.69 0.53
C ARG A 228 -1.24 -6.96 -0.90
N ASN A 229 -0.74 -6.21 -1.88
CA ASN A 229 -1.14 -6.40 -3.28
C ASN A 229 -0.79 -7.80 -3.81
N TYR A 230 0.40 -8.32 -3.48
CA TYR A 230 0.77 -9.67 -3.90
C TYR A 230 -0.06 -10.74 -3.19
N GLY A 231 -0.37 -10.57 -1.91
CA GLY A 231 -1.27 -11.46 -1.17
C GLY A 231 -2.66 -11.50 -1.78
N ASP A 232 -3.25 -10.34 -2.07
CA ASP A 232 -4.57 -10.23 -2.69
C ASP A 232 -4.58 -10.78 -4.13
N ALA A 233 -3.49 -10.59 -4.87
CA ALA A 233 -3.33 -11.14 -6.22
C ALA A 233 -3.50 -12.65 -6.25
N TYR A 234 -3.07 -13.34 -5.20
CA TYR A 234 -3.20 -14.79 -5.02
C TYR A 234 -4.36 -15.18 -4.09
N SER A 235 -5.11 -14.22 -3.53
CA SER A 235 -6.10 -14.45 -2.47
C SER A 235 -5.54 -15.31 -1.34
N VAL A 236 -4.43 -14.83 -0.79
CA VAL A 236 -3.85 -15.34 0.45
C VAL A 236 -4.82 -15.05 1.60
N ASP A 237 -5.02 -16.03 2.48
CA ASP A 237 -5.99 -16.01 3.58
C ASP A 237 -5.40 -15.51 4.91
N PHE A 238 -4.19 -14.98 4.86
CA PHE A 238 -3.45 -14.40 5.98
C PHE A 238 -2.79 -13.08 5.57
N ASP A 239 -2.46 -12.25 6.55
CA ASP A 239 -1.76 -10.99 6.33
C ASP A 239 -0.26 -11.24 6.09
N MET A 240 0.20 -10.99 4.86
CA MET A 240 1.62 -11.15 4.51
C MET A 240 2.53 -10.14 5.21
N THR A 241 1.98 -9.06 5.77
CA THR A 241 2.73 -8.07 6.55
C THR A 241 2.97 -8.50 8.00
N ASP A 242 2.25 -9.51 8.49
CA ASP A 242 2.36 -10.01 9.87
C ASP A 242 3.47 -11.06 10.02
N MET A 243 4.53 -10.71 10.75
CA MET A 243 5.65 -11.61 11.05
C MET A 243 5.24 -12.84 11.90
N GLY A 244 4.15 -12.75 12.68
CA GLY A 244 3.58 -13.87 13.42
C GLY A 244 3.13 -15.01 12.52
N ASN A 245 2.74 -14.70 11.29
CA ASN A 245 2.42 -15.71 10.27
C ASN A 245 3.65 -16.53 9.86
N MET A 246 4.89 -16.02 10.04
CA MET A 246 6.11 -16.82 9.86
C MET A 246 6.37 -17.80 11.01
N GLY A 247 6.02 -17.44 12.25
CA GLY A 247 6.16 -18.33 13.40
C GLY A 247 5.33 -19.61 13.24
N ASN A 248 4.15 -19.48 12.63
CA ASN A 248 3.28 -20.61 12.27
C ASN A 248 3.85 -21.44 11.10
N MET A 249 4.65 -20.86 10.21
CA MET A 249 5.37 -21.60 9.17
C MET A 249 6.55 -22.41 9.72
N GLY A 250 7.24 -21.92 10.76
CA GLY A 250 8.40 -22.58 11.36
C GLY A 250 8.09 -23.94 12.00
N ASN A 251 6.83 -24.20 12.35
CA ASN A 251 6.37 -25.48 12.89
C ASN A 251 6.09 -26.53 11.79
N MET A 252 6.13 -26.14 10.50
CA MET A 252 6.20 -27.07 9.38
C MET A 252 7.65 -27.51 9.18
N GLY A 253 8.08 -28.50 9.97
CA GLY A 253 9.39 -29.13 9.87
C GLY A 253 9.61 -29.88 8.56
N ASN A 254 9.77 -29.17 7.44
CA ASN A 254 10.37 -29.67 6.20
C ASN A 254 10.73 -28.57 5.18
N MET A 255 11.30 -27.43 5.58
CA MET A 255 11.94 -26.48 4.64
C MET A 255 13.40 -26.88 4.33
N GLY A 256 13.62 -28.16 4.06
CA GLY A 256 14.96 -28.72 3.77
C GLY A 256 15.55 -28.36 2.40
N ASN A 257 15.01 -27.38 1.67
CA ASN A 257 15.43 -27.11 0.30
C ASN A 257 15.38 -25.63 -0.13
N MET A 258 15.63 -24.70 0.79
CA MET A 258 15.82 -23.27 0.43
C MET A 258 17.26 -22.89 0.10
N GLY A 259 18.21 -23.83 0.20
CA GLY A 259 19.59 -23.64 -0.27
C GLY A 259 19.73 -23.58 -1.81
N ASN A 260 18.64 -23.75 -2.56
CA ASN A 260 18.66 -23.84 -4.01
C ASN A 260 17.53 -23.04 -4.66
N MET A 261 17.27 -21.82 -4.20
CA MET A 261 16.57 -20.83 -5.04
C MET A 261 17.49 -20.52 -6.22
N ASN A 262 17.03 -20.97 -7.39
CA ASN A 262 17.63 -20.86 -8.70
C ASN A 262 18.43 -19.54 -8.88
N LYS A 263 19.76 -19.61 -8.78
CA LYS A 263 20.70 -18.66 -9.41
C LYS A 263 20.63 -18.82 -10.94
N GLY A 264 19.45 -18.63 -11.49
CA GLY A 264 19.19 -18.72 -12.92
C GLY A 264 19.75 -17.49 -13.63
N SER A 265 20.99 -17.59 -14.11
CA SER A 265 21.52 -16.83 -15.24
C SER A 265 21.42 -15.29 -15.15
N MET A 266 22.11 -14.68 -14.18
CA MET A 266 22.79 -13.41 -14.47
C MET A 266 24.19 -13.76 -15.01
N ALA A 267 24.28 -13.96 -16.32
CA ALA A 267 25.56 -14.08 -17.00
C ALA A 267 26.29 -12.74 -16.92
N GLU A 268 27.36 -12.75 -16.15
CA GLU A 268 28.33 -11.68 -15.98
C GLU A 268 28.90 -11.21 -17.32
N ASN A 269 29.18 -9.91 -17.40
CA ASN A 269 30.36 -9.46 -18.12
C ASN A 269 31.17 -8.53 -17.20
N ASN A 270 32.22 -9.12 -16.62
CA ASN A 270 33.46 -8.54 -16.07
C ASN A 270 33.39 -7.31 -15.14
N ASN A 271 33.67 -7.50 -13.85
CA ASN A 271 35.06 -7.56 -13.38
C ASN A 271 35.14 -7.94 -11.89
N SER A 272 36.05 -8.89 -11.63
CA SER A 272 36.59 -9.34 -10.35
C SER A 272 36.55 -8.31 -9.19
N TYR A 273 35.72 -8.58 -8.19
CA TYR A 273 36.15 -8.50 -6.78
C TYR A 273 35.55 -9.67 -6.01
N ASN A 274 36.45 -10.58 -5.62
CA ASN A 274 36.23 -11.65 -4.68
C ASN A 274 35.81 -11.05 -3.32
N SER A 275 34.57 -11.27 -2.90
CA SER A 275 34.16 -11.10 -1.51
C SER A 275 33.12 -12.16 -1.15
N SER A 276 33.62 -13.29 -0.67
CA SER A 276 32.84 -14.28 0.06
C SER A 276 32.42 -13.69 1.41
N ASN A 277 31.40 -12.84 1.42
CA ASN A 277 30.69 -12.44 2.64
C ASN A 277 29.33 -13.13 2.66
N ASN A 278 29.35 -14.42 3.02
CA ASN A 278 28.16 -15.07 3.55
C ASN A 278 28.01 -14.57 4.99
N SER A 279 27.50 -13.35 5.17
CA SER A 279 27.11 -12.86 6.48
C SER A 279 25.90 -13.68 6.91
N ASN A 280 26.13 -14.67 7.77
CA ASN A 280 25.10 -15.25 8.63
C ASN A 280 24.34 -14.08 9.25
N MET A 281 23.17 -13.75 8.72
CA MET A 281 22.29 -12.78 9.36
C MET A 281 21.91 -13.39 10.70
N ASP A 282 22.31 -12.72 11.77
CA ASP A 282 22.04 -13.11 13.15
C ASP A 282 20.51 -13.15 13.35
N MET A 283 19.91 -14.34 13.18
CA MET A 283 18.48 -14.69 13.34
C MET A 283 18.04 -14.63 14.81
N ASN A 284 18.79 -13.92 15.66
CA ASN A 284 18.48 -13.76 17.08
C ASN A 284 17.20 -12.94 17.34
N MET A 285 16.59 -12.32 16.32
CA MET A 285 15.32 -11.59 16.46
C MET A 285 14.06 -12.48 16.36
N MET A 286 14.19 -13.76 16.00
CA MET A 286 13.03 -14.69 15.94
C MET A 286 12.78 -15.47 17.24
N MET A 287 13.62 -15.32 18.27
CA MET A 287 13.65 -16.24 19.40
C MET A 287 12.55 -16.05 20.46
N ASP A 288 11.73 -15.00 20.38
CA ASP A 288 10.79 -14.62 21.45
C ASP A 288 9.30 -14.57 21.04
N MET A 289 8.90 -15.27 19.96
CA MET A 289 7.48 -15.42 19.64
C MET A 289 6.91 -16.74 20.20
N PRO A 290 5.90 -16.68 21.09
CA PRO A 290 5.21 -17.88 21.53
C PRO A 290 4.40 -18.48 20.36
N PRO A 291 4.42 -19.82 20.18
CA PRO A 291 3.68 -20.46 19.11
C PRO A 291 2.18 -20.33 19.35
N SER A 292 1.47 -19.65 18.45
CA SER A 292 -0.01 -19.64 18.45
C SER A 292 -0.50 -20.92 17.80
N ILE A 293 -0.88 -21.90 18.63
CA ILE A 293 -1.49 -23.14 18.19
C ILE A 293 -2.95 -22.84 17.85
N ASN A 294 -3.23 -22.50 16.59
CA ASN A 294 -4.54 -22.73 16.00
C ASN A 294 -4.36 -23.37 14.63
N ASN A 295 -4.69 -24.66 14.60
CA ASN A 295 -4.65 -25.53 13.43
C ASN A 295 -5.86 -25.22 12.53
N SER A 296 -5.82 -24.09 11.82
CA SER A 296 -6.66 -23.89 10.64
C SER A 296 -5.91 -24.44 9.44
N ASP A 297 -6.59 -25.20 8.57
CA ASP A 297 -6.10 -25.69 7.27
C ASP A 297 -5.83 -24.53 6.30
N THR A 298 -4.94 -23.62 6.69
CA THR A 298 -4.48 -22.50 5.91
C THR A 298 -3.59 -23.09 4.83
N ASN A 299 -4.02 -22.98 3.58
CA ASN A 299 -3.31 -23.56 2.45
C ASN A 299 -2.13 -22.64 2.09
N TRP A 300 -1.10 -22.66 2.95
CA TRP A 300 0.09 -21.82 2.86
C TRP A 300 0.93 -22.06 1.62
N ASN A 301 0.81 -23.23 1.00
CA ASN A 301 1.80 -23.66 0.02
C ASN A 301 1.23 -24.67 -0.97
N THR A 302 0.51 -24.21 -1.99
CA THR A 302 0.35 -24.98 -3.24
C THR A 302 -0.08 -24.04 -4.38
N ASN A 303 0.82 -23.75 -5.32
CA ASN A 303 0.53 -23.31 -6.71
C ASN A 303 -0.79 -22.53 -6.91
N LYS A 304 -1.06 -21.49 -6.11
CA LYS A 304 -2.23 -20.64 -6.33
C LYS A 304 -1.97 -19.86 -7.61
N SER A 305 -2.91 -19.88 -8.55
CA SER A 305 -2.85 -18.99 -9.71
C SER A 305 -3.19 -17.57 -9.27
N ILE A 306 -2.64 -16.57 -9.96
CA ILE A 306 -3.08 -15.18 -9.81
C ILE A 306 -4.58 -15.11 -10.13
N VAL A 307 -5.37 -14.68 -9.16
CA VAL A 307 -6.82 -14.47 -9.31
C VAL A 307 -7.17 -13.00 -9.48
N ASN A 308 -6.28 -12.08 -9.08
CA ASN A 308 -6.42 -10.66 -9.32
C ASN A 308 -5.17 -10.08 -9.99
N MET A 309 -5.22 -9.97 -11.32
CA MET A 309 -4.12 -9.45 -12.14
C MET A 309 -3.83 -7.95 -11.89
N ALA A 310 -4.81 -7.16 -11.48
CA ALA A 310 -4.57 -5.74 -11.18
C ALA A 310 -3.65 -5.63 -9.95
N ASN A 311 -4.00 -6.29 -8.85
CA ASN A 311 -3.16 -6.28 -7.65
C ASN A 311 -1.77 -6.91 -7.92
N TYR A 312 -1.66 -7.90 -8.81
CA TYR A 312 -0.35 -8.39 -9.24
C TYR A 312 0.48 -7.27 -9.91
N GLN A 313 -0.11 -6.53 -10.86
CA GLN A 313 0.56 -5.40 -11.54
C GLN A 313 0.90 -4.26 -10.56
N SER A 314 0.03 -4.00 -9.56
CA SER A 314 0.28 -3.04 -8.49
C SER A 314 1.48 -3.45 -7.64
N ALA A 315 1.58 -4.73 -7.24
CA ALA A 315 2.73 -5.25 -6.50
C ALA A 315 4.04 -5.16 -7.31
N GLU A 316 3.99 -5.53 -8.59
CA GLU A 316 5.13 -5.45 -9.53
C GLU A 316 5.60 -4.00 -9.70
N GLY A 317 4.70 -3.08 -10.03
CA GLY A 317 5.02 -1.66 -10.20
C GLY A 317 5.53 -1.00 -8.91
N MET A 318 4.95 -1.35 -7.76
CA MET A 318 5.41 -0.83 -6.46
C MET A 318 6.80 -1.36 -6.10
N ALA A 319 7.10 -2.63 -6.39
CA ALA A 319 8.44 -3.18 -6.15
C ALA A 319 9.51 -2.47 -6.99
N GLU A 320 9.20 -2.16 -8.26
CA GLU A 320 10.09 -1.37 -9.12
C GLU A 320 10.25 0.06 -8.61
N LYS A 321 9.15 0.71 -8.20
CA LYS A 321 9.17 2.05 -7.60
C LYS A 321 10.03 2.10 -6.33
N LEU A 322 9.94 1.08 -5.48
CA LEU A 322 10.78 0.97 -4.28
C LEU A 322 12.26 0.80 -4.63
N LEU A 323 12.60 0.03 -5.66
CA LEU A 323 13.98 -0.05 -6.14
C LEU A 323 14.51 1.33 -6.59
N ASP A 324 13.67 2.14 -7.24
CA ASP A 324 14.01 3.52 -7.61
C ASP A 324 14.21 4.42 -6.38
N ILE A 325 13.28 4.39 -5.42
CA ILE A 325 13.38 5.13 -4.14
C ILE A 325 14.65 4.72 -3.40
N PHE A 326 14.95 3.42 -3.33
CA PHE A 326 16.17 2.95 -2.69
C PHE A 326 17.41 3.54 -3.37
N ASN A 327 17.51 3.47 -4.70
CA ASN A 327 18.69 3.93 -5.43
C ASN A 327 18.87 5.46 -5.37
N LYS A 328 17.77 6.22 -5.44
CA LYS A 328 17.79 7.69 -5.49
C LYS A 328 17.83 8.35 -4.12
N GLU A 329 17.13 7.79 -3.14
CA GLU A 329 16.93 8.42 -1.83
C GLU A 329 17.69 7.72 -0.70
N LEU A 330 17.54 6.39 -0.56
CA LEU A 330 18.11 5.68 0.60
C LEU A 330 19.60 5.40 0.46
N LYS A 331 20.04 4.87 -0.69
CA LYS A 331 21.42 4.45 -0.94
C LYS A 331 22.44 5.58 -0.75
N PRO A 332 22.19 6.83 -1.18
CA PRO A 332 23.07 7.95 -0.88
C PRO A 332 23.23 8.22 0.62
N ILE A 333 22.15 8.08 1.41
CA ILE A 333 22.17 8.29 2.86
C ILE A 333 22.98 7.17 3.56
N ILE A 334 22.72 5.91 3.22
CA ILE A 334 23.40 4.75 3.81
C ILE A 334 24.91 4.79 3.50
N SER A 335 25.27 5.17 2.26
CA SER A 335 26.67 5.22 1.81
C SER A 335 27.49 6.27 2.57
N GLN A 336 26.87 7.36 3.05
CA GLN A 336 27.53 8.37 3.87
C GLN A 336 27.77 7.91 5.31
N ASN A 337 26.96 6.96 5.80
CA ASN A 337 27.01 6.47 7.18
C ASN A 337 27.98 5.29 7.39
N GLY A 338 28.73 4.87 6.36
CA GLY A 338 29.72 3.79 6.47
C GLY A 338 29.13 2.37 6.57
N THR A 339 27.82 2.19 6.38
CA THR A 339 27.09 0.92 6.51
C THR A 339 26.98 0.14 5.18
N SER A 340 28.11 -0.05 4.50
CA SER A 340 28.16 -0.61 3.14
C SER A 340 27.58 -2.02 2.99
N THR A 341 27.66 -2.86 4.03
CA THR A 341 27.12 -4.22 4.01
C THR A 341 25.60 -4.22 4.02
N TYR A 342 24.97 -3.43 4.89
CA TYR A 342 23.51 -3.33 4.93
C TYR A 342 22.94 -2.67 3.68
N SER A 343 23.65 -1.71 3.09
CA SER A 343 23.30 -1.14 1.79
C SER A 343 23.28 -2.21 0.68
N THR A 344 24.34 -3.02 0.59
CA THR A 344 24.46 -4.08 -0.42
C THR A 344 23.41 -5.17 -0.22
N ASN A 345 23.17 -5.59 1.02
CA ASN A 345 22.18 -6.61 1.34
C ASN A 345 20.75 -6.12 1.08
N LEU A 346 20.45 -4.87 1.43
CA LEU A 346 19.16 -4.25 1.15
C LEU A 346 18.93 -4.14 -0.36
N GLU A 347 19.92 -3.68 -1.13
CA GLU A 347 19.85 -3.66 -2.61
C GLU A 347 19.59 -5.07 -3.19
N GLY A 348 20.31 -6.07 -2.67
CA GLY A 348 20.14 -7.46 -3.07
C GLY A 348 18.74 -8.00 -2.78
N GLY A 349 18.23 -7.76 -1.57
CA GLY A 349 16.88 -8.16 -1.16
C GLY A 349 15.78 -7.51 -2.00
N ILE A 350 15.90 -6.23 -2.33
CA ILE A 350 14.94 -5.52 -3.18
C ILE A 350 14.97 -6.05 -4.61
N LYS A 351 16.15 -6.25 -5.20
CA LYS A 351 16.26 -6.87 -6.53
C LYS A 351 15.70 -8.28 -6.55
N GLN A 352 15.93 -9.05 -5.49
CA GLN A 352 15.35 -10.38 -5.35
C GLN A 352 13.82 -10.29 -5.27
N LEU A 353 13.26 -9.35 -4.51
CA LEU A 353 11.81 -9.12 -4.44
C LEU A 353 11.21 -8.82 -5.82
N VAL A 354 11.77 -7.86 -6.55
CA VAL A 354 11.32 -7.48 -7.90
C VAL A 354 11.32 -8.69 -8.83
N ASN A 355 12.46 -9.39 -8.94
CA ASN A 355 12.58 -10.57 -9.80
C ASN A 355 11.61 -11.67 -9.38
N SER A 356 11.42 -11.88 -8.07
CA SER A 356 10.56 -12.93 -7.54
C SER A 356 9.09 -12.67 -7.86
N ILE A 357 8.66 -11.41 -7.83
CA ILE A 357 7.32 -11.00 -8.26
C ILE A 357 7.16 -11.24 -9.77
N GLU A 358 8.12 -10.80 -10.59
CA GLU A 358 8.12 -11.01 -12.05
C GLU A 358 8.03 -12.50 -12.42
N PHE A 359 8.79 -13.34 -11.71
CA PHE A 359 8.76 -14.80 -11.87
C PHE A 359 7.58 -15.48 -11.18
N LYS A 360 6.67 -14.72 -10.57
CA LYS A 360 5.43 -15.22 -9.95
C LYS A 360 5.69 -16.31 -8.91
N VAL A 361 6.74 -16.13 -8.10
CA VAL A 361 7.05 -17.10 -7.04
C VAL A 361 5.92 -17.12 -6.00
N PRO A 362 5.77 -18.20 -5.21
CA PRO A 362 4.73 -18.29 -4.19
C PRO A 362 4.70 -17.09 -3.22
N PRO A 363 3.52 -16.63 -2.76
CA PRO A 363 3.40 -15.52 -1.81
C PRO A 363 4.23 -15.69 -0.52
N THR A 364 4.41 -16.93 -0.06
CA THR A 364 5.26 -17.24 1.10
C THR A 364 6.74 -16.91 0.85
N ASP A 365 7.24 -17.13 -0.36
CA ASP A 365 8.62 -16.77 -0.72
C ASP A 365 8.79 -15.24 -0.80
N ILE A 366 7.80 -14.53 -1.32
CA ILE A 366 7.76 -13.05 -1.31
C ILE A 366 7.79 -12.51 0.12
N MET A 367 6.93 -13.05 0.98
CA MET A 367 6.87 -12.70 2.40
C MET A 367 8.23 -12.93 3.09
N MET A 368 8.87 -14.08 2.81
CA MET A 368 10.20 -14.38 3.35
C MET A 368 11.27 -13.38 2.92
N ILE A 369 11.34 -13.04 1.63
CA ILE A 369 12.32 -12.06 1.15
C ILE A 369 12.17 -10.75 1.93
N VAL A 370 10.95 -10.28 2.09
CA VAL A 370 10.67 -9.04 2.80
C VAL A 370 11.10 -9.10 4.26
N HIS A 371 10.59 -10.06 5.03
CA HIS A 371 10.82 -10.04 6.48
C HIS A 371 12.18 -10.57 6.92
N THR A 372 12.88 -11.36 6.08
CA THR A 372 14.21 -11.91 6.44
C THR A 372 15.37 -11.13 5.81
N GLN A 373 15.14 -10.45 4.68
CA GLN A 373 16.20 -9.72 3.98
C GLN A 373 15.95 -8.22 3.96
N ILE A 374 14.75 -7.75 3.65
CA ILE A 374 14.52 -6.31 3.47
C ILE A 374 14.37 -5.61 4.82
N HIS A 375 13.41 -6.03 5.65
CA HIS A 375 13.15 -5.36 6.94
C HIS A 375 14.36 -5.36 7.88
N PRO A 376 15.09 -6.47 8.12
CA PRO A 376 16.22 -6.45 9.03
C PRO A 376 17.38 -5.57 8.55
N ASN A 377 17.65 -5.56 7.24
CA ASN A 377 18.70 -4.70 6.68
C ASN A 377 18.28 -3.22 6.68
N LEU A 378 17.00 -2.90 6.46
CA LEU A 378 16.47 -1.55 6.58
C LEU A 378 16.58 -1.02 8.01
N ILE A 379 16.17 -1.83 9.01
CA ILE A 379 16.29 -1.52 10.44
C ILE A 379 17.75 -1.23 10.80
N LYS A 380 18.67 -2.12 10.42
CA LYS A 380 20.09 -1.98 10.75
C LYS A 380 20.79 -0.85 10.00
N ALA A 381 20.39 -0.57 8.75
CA ALA A 381 20.99 0.50 7.94
C ALA A 381 20.66 1.90 8.48
N PHE A 382 19.49 2.07 9.10
CA PHE A 382 18.96 3.36 9.54
C PHE A 382 18.71 3.47 11.04
N ASP A 383 19.11 2.47 11.82
CA ASP A 383 18.90 2.39 13.27
C ASP A 383 17.43 2.64 13.66
N LEU A 384 16.51 2.01 12.92
CA LEU A 384 15.08 2.20 13.11
C LEU A 384 14.62 1.54 14.40
N GLN A 385 13.86 2.29 15.21
CA GLN A 385 13.22 1.74 16.40
C GLN A 385 12.05 0.84 16.00
N ILE A 386 12.01 -0.35 16.58
CA ILE A 386 10.84 -1.22 16.57
C ILE A 386 10.14 -1.14 17.93
N LEU A 387 8.82 -1.01 17.93
CA LEU A 387 7.95 -1.21 19.06
C LEU A 387 8.16 -2.63 19.58
N SER A 388 8.40 -2.82 20.86
CA SER A 388 8.44 -4.17 21.43
C SER A 388 7.02 -4.71 21.52
N SER A 389 6.75 -5.90 20.98
CA SER A 389 5.57 -6.68 21.34
C SER A 389 5.74 -7.17 22.78
N THR A 390 5.20 -6.42 23.74
CA THR A 390 5.01 -6.89 25.12
C THR A 390 3.72 -7.67 25.25
#